data_AF-A0A2D0JJ73-F1
#
_entry.id   AF-A0A2D0JJ73-F1
#
_cell.length_a   1.000
_cell.length_b   1.000
_cell.length_c   1.000
_cell.angle_alpha   90.00
_cell.angle_beta   90.00
_cell.angle_gamma   90.00
#
_symmetry.space_group_name_H-M   'P 1'
#
loop_
_entity.id
_entity.type
_entity.pdbx_description
1 polymer ?
#
loop_
_entity_poly.entity_id
_entity_poly.type
_entity_poly.pdbx_seq_one_letter_code
_entity_poly.pdbx_strand_id
1 'polypeptide(L)' 'MTHKYITVSVIDMSTHKNTRRGNPPFQFRLDPELRALMEIAQAQDGDESLAAWIKRLIRKELQSRGIESNP' A
#
# COMPACT_ATOMS: atom_id res chain seq x y z
N MET A 1 35.12 -21.64 27.43
CA MET A 1 34.75 -20.32 26.88
C MET A 1 34.11 -20.55 25.53
N THR A 2 32.79 -20.70 25.50
CA THR A 2 32.06 -21.26 24.35
C THR A 2 31.54 -20.10 23.50
N HIS A 3 32.07 -19.96 22.28
CA HIS A 3 31.70 -18.91 21.34
C HIS A 3 30.24 -19.11 20.89
N LYS A 4 29.40 -18.11 21.13
CA LYS A 4 28.01 -18.06 20.68
C LYS A 4 28.00 -17.69 19.19
N TYR A 5 27.49 -18.59 18.36
CA TYR A 5 27.21 -18.34 16.95
C TYR A 5 26.09 -17.29 16.85
N ILE A 6 26.40 -16.13 16.26
CA ILE A 6 25.42 -15.13 15.87
C ILE A 6 24.89 -15.57 14.50
N THR A 7 23.75 -16.25 14.48
CA THR A 7 22.98 -16.45 13.26
C THR A 7 22.35 -15.12 12.86
N VAL A 8 22.99 -14.43 11.93
CA VAL A 8 22.38 -13.32 11.19
C VAL A 8 21.23 -13.92 10.38
N SER A 9 20.01 -13.77 10.86
CA SER A 9 18.81 -14.11 10.11
C SER A 9 18.68 -13.15 8.93
N VAL A 10 19.25 -13.53 7.80
CA VAL A 10 18.88 -13.01 6.48
C VAL A 10 17.41 -13.37 6.30
N ILE A 11 16.51 -12.38 6.43
CA ILE A 11 15.10 -12.58 6.12
C ILE A 11 15.01 -12.71 4.60
N ASP A 12 14.99 -13.96 4.15
CA ASP A 12 14.75 -14.37 2.78
C ASP A 12 13.42 -13.79 2.26
N MET A 13 13.52 -13.05 1.16
CA MET A 13 12.41 -12.43 0.47
C MET A 13 11.62 -13.51 -0.28
N SER A 14 10.72 -14.21 0.43
CA SER A 14 9.82 -15.18 -0.20
C SER A 14 8.75 -14.46 -1.02
N THR A 15 9.03 -14.22 -2.30
CA THR A 15 8.01 -13.86 -3.30
C THR A 15 7.16 -15.09 -3.61
N HIS A 16 6.23 -15.42 -2.72
CA HIS A 16 5.12 -16.31 -3.08
C HIS A 16 4.28 -15.59 -4.14
N LYS A 17 4.44 -15.99 -5.41
CA LYS A 17 3.52 -15.65 -6.49
C LYS A 17 2.17 -16.29 -6.18
N ASN A 18 1.34 -15.57 -5.43
CA ASN A 18 0.01 -15.98 -5.05
C ASN A 18 -0.89 -16.03 -6.29
N THR A 19 -1.15 -17.23 -6.80
CA THR A 19 -2.10 -17.52 -7.90
C THR A 19 -3.56 -17.46 -7.42
N ARG A 20 -3.92 -16.48 -6.57
CA ARG A 20 -5.33 -16.18 -6.25
C ARG A 20 -5.85 -15.21 -7.30
N ARG A 21 -6.96 -15.59 -7.97
CA ARG A 21 -7.71 -14.73 -8.89
C ARG A 21 -8.02 -13.39 -8.23
N GLY A 22 -7.40 -12.32 -8.71
CA GLY A 22 -7.58 -10.95 -8.27
C GLY A 22 -6.47 -10.06 -8.82
N ASN A 23 -6.72 -8.75 -8.88
CA ASN A 23 -5.66 -7.80 -9.21
C ASN A 23 -4.55 -7.91 -8.15
N PRO A 24 -3.27 -7.93 -8.54
CA PRO A 24 -2.16 -8.07 -7.59
C PRO A 24 -2.22 -6.94 -6.55
N PRO A 25 -1.95 -7.23 -5.26
CA PRO A 25 -1.97 -6.21 -4.23
C PRO A 25 -0.86 -5.19 -4.49
N PHE A 26 -1.21 -3.91 -4.49
CA PHE A 26 -0.23 -2.83 -4.47
C PHE A 26 0.21 -2.60 -3.01
N GLN A 27 1.43 -3.03 -2.67
CA GLN A 27 1.96 -2.81 -1.33
C GLN A 27 2.47 -1.37 -1.20
N PHE A 28 1.83 -0.62 -0.30
CA PHE A 28 2.15 0.78 -0.06
C PHE A 28 2.74 0.94 1.34
N ARG A 29 3.97 1.45 1.43
CA ARG A 29 4.63 1.74 2.71
C ARG A 29 4.39 3.20 3.05
N LEU A 30 3.86 3.45 4.23
CA LEU A 30 3.56 4.78 4.75
C LEU A 30 4.33 4.99 6.04
N ASP A 31 4.83 6.22 6.22
CA ASP A 31 5.18 6.71 7.54
C ASP A 31 3.92 6.69 8.43
N PRO A 32 4.01 6.26 9.69
CA PRO A 32 2.88 6.29 10.63
C PRO A 32 2.18 7.65 10.73
N GLU A 33 2.92 8.76 10.72
CA GLU A 33 2.36 10.10 10.80
C GLU A 33 1.54 10.44 9.56
N LEU A 34 2.10 10.16 8.38
CA LEU A 34 1.40 10.35 7.12
C LEU A 34 0.11 9.53 7.07
N ARG A 35 0.15 8.28 7.56
CA ARG A 35 -1.05 7.44 7.64
C ARG A 35 -2.13 8.06 8.51
N ALA A 36 -1.78 8.59 9.68
CA ALA A 36 -2.74 9.22 10.59
C ALA A 36 -3.41 10.44 9.94
N LEU A 37 -2.63 11.29 9.25
CA LEU A 37 -3.17 12.44 8.51
C LEU A 37 -4.12 12.00 7.38
N MET A 38 -3.79 10.93 6.68
CA MET A 38 -4.64 10.38 5.62
C MET A 38 -5.96 9.82 6.19
N GLU A 39 -5.93 9.15 7.34
CA GLU A 39 -7.14 8.64 8.01
C GLU A 39 -8.07 9.78 8.46
N ILE A 40 -7.52 10.90 8.96
CA ILE A 40 -8.30 12.11 9.27
C ILE A 40 -8.98 12.67 8.01
N ALA A 41 -8.22 12.86 6.93
CA ALA A 41 -8.75 13.40 5.68
C ALA A 41 -9.80 12.48 5.05
N GLN A 42 -9.58 11.16 5.10
CA GLN A 42 -10.55 10.17 4.65
C GLN A 42 -11.86 10.24 5.44
N ALA A 43 -11.79 10.42 6.76
CA ALA A 43 -12.98 10.56 7.60
C ALA A 43 -13.74 11.86 7.30
N GLN A 44 -13.03 12.97 7.06
CA GLN A 44 -13.64 14.25 6.67
C GLN A 44 -14.33 14.18 5.31
N ASP A 45 -13.75 13.44 4.36
CA ASP A 45 -14.32 13.24 3.03
C ASP A 45 -15.46 12.20 3.00
N GLY A 46 -15.65 11.44 4.09
CA GLY A 46 -16.74 10.47 4.24
C GLY A 46 -16.58 9.17 3.44
N ASP A 47 -15.39 8.88 2.93
CA ASP A 47 -15.12 7.61 2.25
C ASP A 47 -15.16 6.42 3.23
N GLU A 48 -15.59 5.24 2.79
CA GLU A 48 -15.75 4.06 3.66
C GLU A 48 -14.42 3.46 4.15
N SER A 49 -13.32 3.72 3.43
CA SER A 49 -12.00 3.21 3.77
C SER A 49 -10.90 4.04 3.16
N LEU A 50 -9.69 3.95 3.72
CA LEU A 50 -8.50 4.59 3.18
C LEU A 50 -8.21 4.15 1.73
N ALA A 51 -8.47 2.89 1.39
CA ALA A 51 -8.31 2.39 0.02
C ALA A 51 -9.31 3.02 -0.95
N ALA A 52 -10.56 3.24 -0.53
CA ALA A 52 -11.56 3.93 -1.35
C ALA A 52 -11.17 5.40 -1.59
N TRP A 53 -10.77 6.08 -0.52
CA TRP A 53 -10.29 7.46 -0.55
C TRP A 53 -9.09 7.64 -1.50
N ILE A 54 -8.06 6.81 -1.35
CA ILE A 54 -6.86 6.86 -2.22
C ILE A 54 -7.24 6.56 -3.68
N LYS A 55 -8.08 5.56 -3.95
CA LYS A 55 -8.53 5.26 -5.33
C LYS A 55 -9.24 6.47 -5.94
N ARG A 56 -10.07 7.17 -5.19
CA ARG A 56 -10.77 8.38 -5.64
C ARG A 56 -9.79 9.50 -5.97
N LEU A 57 -8.83 9.77 -5.09
CA LEU A 57 -7.79 10.79 -5.33
C LEU A 57 -6.94 10.46 -6.56
N ILE A 58 -6.46 9.22 -6.68
CA ILE A 58 -5.66 8.78 -7.83
C ILE A 58 -6.46 8.90 -9.12
N ARG A 59 -7.72 8.47 -9.16
CA ARG A 59 -8.56 8.61 -10.37
C ARG A 59 -8.74 10.07 -10.76
N LYS A 60 -9.01 10.96 -9.80
CA LYS A 60 -9.16 12.40 -10.04
C LYS A 60 -7.87 12.99 -10.62
N GLU A 61 -6.72 12.58 -10.10
CA GLU A 61 -5.41 13.04 -10.57
C GLU A 61 -5.04 12.48 -11.96
N LEU A 62 -5.41 11.23 -12.25
CA LEU A 62 -5.21 10.66 -13.58
C LEU A 62 -6.10 11.37 -14.61
N GLN A 63 -7.36 11.63 -14.26
CA GLN A 63 -8.31 12.36 -15.11
C GLN A 63 -7.84 13.80 -15.37
N SER A 64 -7.31 14.51 -14.35
CA SER A 64 -6.78 15.87 -14.54
C SER A 64 -5.59 15.94 -15.51
N ARG A 65 -4.87 14.81 -15.66
CA ARG A 65 -3.76 14.64 -16.60
C ARG A 65 -4.18 14.08 -17.96
N GLY A 66 -5.48 13.84 -18.18
CA GLY A 66 -5.99 13.19 -19.40
C GLY A 66 -5.61 11.72 -19.53
N ILE A 67 -5.25 11.06 -18.43
CA ILE A 67 -4.94 9.62 -18.39
C ILE A 67 -6.22 8.89 -18.00
N GLU A 68 -7.04 8.56 -18.99
CA GLU A 68 -8.27 7.81 -18.77
C GLU A 68 -8.04 6.30 -18.98
N SER A 69 -8.78 5.48 -18.23
CA SER A 69 -8.82 4.04 -18.51
C SER A 69 -9.52 3.87 -19.85
N ASN A 70 -8.79 3.47 -20.88
CA ASN A 70 -9.42 3.02 -22.12
C ASN A 70 -10.32 1.81 -21.77
N PRO A 71 -11.61 1.82 -22.14
CA PRO A 71 -12.53 0.71 -21.85
C PRO A 71 -12.12 -0.61 -22.52
#